data_AF-A0A9X1HJ48-F1
#
_entry.id   AF-A0A9X1HJ48-F1
#
_cell.length_a   1.000
_cell.length_b   1.000
_cell.length_c   1.000
_cell.angle_alpha   90.00
_cell.angle_beta   90.00
_cell.angle_gamma   90.00
#
_symmetry.space_group_name_H-M   'P 1'
#
loop_
_entity.id
_entity.type
_entity.pdbx_description
1 polymer ?
#
loop_
_entity_poly.entity_id
_entity_poly.type
_entity_poly.pdbx_seq_one_letter_code
_entity_poly.pdbx_strand_id
1 'polypeptide(L)'
;MSEKTDKLRQDLMSAIKNLTQLASSGLVGDVEQDAFIKRFELAYELSWKWLQARIMVEGITARSPRQVFKESISLGYIQSEEAWLEMIEVR
;
A
#
# COMPACT_ATOMS: atom_id res chain seq x y z
N MET A 1 7.99 13.87 -12.39
CA MET A 1 7.86 12.65 -11.55
C MET A 1 8.97 11.70 -11.98
N SER A 2 9.66 11.02 -11.06
CA SER A 2 10.86 10.22 -11.41
C SER A 2 10.50 8.82 -11.92
N GLU A 3 11.34 8.25 -12.79
CA GLU A 3 11.21 6.88 -13.33
C GLU A 3 11.01 5.83 -12.21
N LYS A 4 11.71 6.01 -11.08
CA LYS A 4 11.56 5.17 -9.88
C LYS A 4 10.15 5.22 -9.28
N THR A 5 9.51 6.40 -9.29
CA THR A 5 8.15 6.57 -8.74
C THR A 5 7.11 5.92 -9.65
N ASP A 6 7.32 5.99 -10.97
CA ASP A 6 6.45 5.34 -11.95
C ASP A 6 6.57 3.81 -11.87
N LYS A 7 7.80 3.30 -11.66
CA LYS A 7 8.00 1.87 -11.40
C LYS A 7 7.30 1.40 -10.12
N LEU A 8 7.41 2.14 -9.02
CA LEU A 8 6.68 1.84 -7.77
C LEU A 8 5.17 1.79 -7.98
N ARG A 9 4.63 2.71 -8.79
CA ARG A 9 3.21 2.73 -9.14
C ARG A 9 2.80 1.48 -9.91
N GLN A 10 3.56 1.09 -10.92
CA GLN A 10 3.28 -0.12 -11.72
C GLN A 10 3.33 -1.39 -10.86
N ASP A 11 4.32 -1.48 -9.98
CA ASP A 11 4.48 -2.62 -9.07
C ASP A 11 3.32 -2.67 -8.07
N LEU A 12 2.91 -1.53 -7.51
CA LEU A 12 1.74 -1.42 -6.63
C LEU A 12 0.46 -1.88 -7.33
N MET A 13 0.20 -1.39 -8.55
CA MET A 13 -0.97 -1.78 -9.34
C MET A 13 -0.99 -3.30 -9.61
N SER A 14 0.18 -3.88 -9.88
CA SER A 14 0.32 -5.32 -10.12
C SER A 14 0.07 -6.13 -8.83
N ALA A 15 0.58 -5.66 -7.69
CA ALA A 15 0.35 -6.29 -6.39
C ALA A 15 -1.14 -6.28 -6.00
N ILE A 16 -1.82 -5.14 -6.15
CA ILE A 16 -3.26 -5.02 -5.88
C ILE A 16 -4.07 -5.92 -6.81
N LYS A 17 -3.73 -5.98 -8.11
CA LYS A 17 -4.38 -6.88 -9.05
C LYS A 17 -4.24 -8.34 -8.62
N ASN A 18 -3.04 -8.78 -8.25
CA ASN A 18 -2.80 -10.16 -7.84
C ASN A 18 -3.47 -10.50 -6.51
N LEU A 19 -3.56 -9.55 -5.58
CA LEU A 19 -4.27 -9.70 -4.31
C LEU A 19 -5.78 -9.86 -4.54
N THR A 20 -6.38 -8.97 -5.32
CA THR A 20 -7.83 -8.99 -5.63
C THR A 20 -8.24 -10.23 -6.43
N GLN A 21 -7.38 -10.71 -7.33
CA GLN A 21 -7.60 -11.97 -8.03
C GLN A 21 -7.61 -13.17 -7.09
N LEU A 22 -6.67 -13.24 -6.13
CA LEU A 22 -6.62 -14.32 -5.14
C LEU A 22 -7.80 -14.25 -4.15
N ALA A 23 -8.18 -13.05 -3.73
CA ALA A 23 -9.35 -12.84 -2.89
C ALA A 23 -10.63 -13.39 -3.57
N SER A 24 -10.73 -13.18 -4.89
CA SER A 24 -11.89 -13.60 -5.69
C SER A 24 -11.89 -15.09 -6.05
N SER A 25 -10.73 -15.77 -6.02
CA SER A 25 -10.64 -17.20 -6.35
C SER A 25 -11.08 -18.14 -5.21
N GLY A 26 -11.34 -17.59 -4.03
CA GLY A 26 -11.56 -18.36 -2.80
C GLY A 26 -10.24 -18.74 -2.13
N LEU A 27 -10.20 -18.60 -0.80
CA LEU A 27 -9.05 -18.94 0.03
C LEU A 27 -9.29 -20.30 0.69
N VAL A 28 -9.11 -21.38 -0.08
CA VAL A 28 -9.44 -22.75 0.35
C VAL A 28 -8.17 -23.50 0.71
N GLY A 29 -7.64 -23.24 1.91
CA GLY A 29 -6.46 -23.92 2.43
C GLY A 29 -5.42 -22.97 3.03
N ASP A 30 -4.50 -23.54 3.81
CA ASP A 30 -3.45 -22.79 4.52
C ASP A 30 -2.50 -22.09 3.53
N VAL A 31 -2.19 -22.72 2.39
CA VAL A 31 -1.30 -22.16 1.36
C VAL A 31 -1.91 -20.93 0.70
N GLU A 32 -3.20 -20.98 0.38
CA GLU A 32 -3.94 -19.87 -0.21
C GLU A 32 -4.06 -18.70 0.76
N GLN A 33 -4.27 -19.00 2.05
CA GLN A 33 -4.31 -17.99 3.12
C GLN A 33 -2.94 -17.33 3.31
N ASP A 34 -1.86 -18.10 3.38
CA ASP A 34 -0.49 -17.58 3.47
C ASP A 34 -0.13 -16.72 2.27
N ALA A 35 -0.49 -17.17 1.06
CA ALA A 35 -0.30 -16.41 -0.16
C ALA A 35 -1.10 -15.09 -0.15
N PHE A 36 -2.30 -15.08 0.41
CA PHE A 36 -3.11 -13.88 0.58
C PHE A 36 -2.46 -12.89 1.53
N ILE A 37 -2.01 -13.36 2.70
CA ILE A 37 -1.29 -12.54 3.69
C ILE A 37 -0.05 -11.92 3.05
N LYS A 38 0.77 -12.69 2.34
CA LYS A 38 1.98 -12.14 1.68
C LYS A 38 1.68 -11.16 0.56
N ARG A 39 0.62 -11.38 -0.22
CA ARG A 39 0.20 -10.40 -1.25
C ARG A 39 -0.33 -9.11 -0.61
N PHE A 40 -1.03 -9.21 0.52
CA PHE A 40 -1.47 -8.05 1.29
C PHE A 40 -0.28 -7.26 1.85
N GLU A 41 0.67 -7.92 2.52
CA GLU A 41 1.88 -7.29 3.05
C GLU A 41 2.67 -6.55 1.95
N LEU A 42 2.77 -7.14 0.77
CA LEU A 42 3.43 -6.53 -0.40
C LEU A 42 2.67 -5.30 -0.90
N ALA A 43 1.35 -5.41 -1.08
CA ALA A 43 0.52 -4.29 -1.54
C ALA A 43 0.59 -3.11 -0.55
N TYR A 44 0.54 -3.40 0.76
CA TYR A 44 0.75 -2.39 1.80
C TYR A 44 2.14 -1.73 1.69
N GLU A 45 3.21 -2.53 1.54
CA GLU A 45 4.59 -2.00 1.45
C GLU A 45 4.75 -1.01 0.30
N LEU A 46 4.22 -1.38 -0.85
CA LEU A 46 4.30 -0.58 -2.07
C LEU A 46 3.42 0.67 -1.97
N SER A 47 2.28 0.58 -1.28
CA SER A 47 1.36 1.71 -1.07
C SER A 47 2.06 2.85 -0.33
N TRP A 48 2.65 2.56 0.83
CA TRP A 48 3.30 3.61 1.61
C TRP A 48 4.59 4.11 0.95
N LYS A 49 5.36 3.27 0.24
CA LYS A 49 6.55 3.73 -0.51
C LYS A 49 6.19 4.65 -1.67
N TRP A 50 5.13 4.33 -2.40
CA TRP A 50 4.66 5.18 -3.50
C TRP A 50 4.12 6.50 -2.96
N LEU A 51 3.32 6.48 -1.90
CA LEU A 51 2.83 7.69 -1.25
C LEU A 51 3.95 8.54 -0.65
N GLN A 52 4.97 7.92 -0.03
CA GLN A 52 6.15 8.62 0.46
C GLN A 52 6.85 9.39 -0.67
N ALA A 53 7.01 8.77 -1.83
CA ALA A 53 7.58 9.43 -3.00
C ALA A 53 6.67 10.58 -3.51
N ARG A 54 5.34 10.44 -3.42
CA ARG A 54 4.37 11.47 -3.80
C ARG A 54 4.43 12.69 -2.88
N ILE A 55 4.35 12.49 -1.57
CA ILE A 55 4.38 13.60 -0.60
C ILE A 55 5.75 14.30 -0.53
N MET A 56 6.83 13.59 -0.88
CA MET A 56 8.16 14.18 -0.99
C MET A 56 8.24 15.24 -2.11
N VAL A 57 7.46 15.09 -3.18
CA VAL A 57 7.37 16.11 -4.25
C VAL A 57 6.72 17.39 -3.74
N GLU A 58 5.83 17.28 -2.75
CA GLU A 58 5.20 18.41 -2.05
C GLU A 58 6.11 18.99 -0.94
N GLY A 59 7.36 18.52 -0.83
CA GLY A 59 8.32 18.97 0.17
C GLY A 59 8.15 18.34 1.56
N ILE A 60 7.26 17.35 1.71
CA ILE A 60 6.99 16.69 2.99
C ILE A 60 7.88 15.46 3.16
N THR A 61 8.61 15.41 4.27
CA THR A 61 9.45 14.26 4.63
C THR A 61 8.79 13.42 5.72
N ALA A 62 8.36 12.22 5.37
CA ALA A 62 7.86 11.21 6.31
C ALA A 62 8.77 9.98 6.30
N ARG A 63 9.02 9.38 7.47
CA ARG A 63 9.99 8.26 7.63
C ARG A 63 9.36 6.95 8.09
N SER A 64 8.05 6.91 8.28
CA SER A 64 7.31 5.69 8.63
C SER A 64 5.99 5.61 7.86
N PRO A 65 5.43 4.40 7.66
CA PRO A 65 4.12 4.24 7.01
C PRO A 65 3.03 5.08 7.68
N ARG A 66 3.01 5.11 9.01
CA ARG A 66 2.07 5.92 9.80
C ARG A 66 2.15 7.41 9.46
N GLN A 67 3.35 7.96 9.39
CA GLN A 67 3.54 9.36 9.00
C GLN A 67 3.11 9.57 7.55
N VAL A 68 3.51 8.66 6.64
CA VAL A 68 3.16 8.77 5.22
C VAL A 68 1.64 8.79 5.00
N PHE A 69 0.90 7.89 5.63
CA PHE A 69 -0.56 7.85 5.48
C PHE A 69 -1.21 9.10 6.06
N LYS A 70 -0.80 9.55 7.26
CA LYS A 70 -1.32 10.77 7.88
C LYS A 70 -1.14 11.99 6.98
N GLU A 71 0.05 12.18 6.43
CA GLU A 71 0.33 13.31 5.52
C GLU A 71 -0.42 13.16 4.18
N SER A 72 -0.53 11.94 3.66
CA SER A 72 -1.28 11.67 2.42
C SER A 72 -2.78 11.95 2.57
N ILE A 73 -3.36 11.74 3.75
CA ILE A 73 -4.75 12.10 4.07
C ILE A 73 -4.91 13.61 4.17
N SER A 74 -3.98 14.29 4.86
CA SER A 74 -3.94 15.76 4.96
C SER A 74 -3.89 16.43 3.57
N LEU A 75 -3.15 15.84 2.64
CA LEU A 75 -3.05 16.28 1.24
C LEU A 75 -4.22 15.82 0.34
N GLY A 76 -5.15 14.99 0.85
CA GLY A 76 -6.29 14.48 0.09
C GLY A 76 -5.94 13.41 -0.97
N TYR A 77 -4.76 12.78 -0.89
CA TYR A 77 -4.36 11.73 -1.83
C TYR A 77 -5.05 10.39 -1.57
N ILE A 78 -5.37 10.12 -0.31
CA ILE A 78 -6.09 8.91 0.13
C ILE A 78 -7.15 9.32 1.15
N GLN A 79 -8.13 8.44 1.35
CA GLN A 79 -9.24 8.64 2.28
C GLN A 79 -9.17 7.60 3.41
N SER A 80 -9.93 7.87 4.48
CA SER A 80 -10.17 6.97 5.63
C SER A 80 -8.92 6.65 6.46
N GLU A 81 -8.62 7.50 7.44
CA GLU A 81 -7.51 7.30 8.37
C GLU A 81 -7.62 5.97 9.12
N GLU A 82 -8.85 5.63 9.55
CA GLU A 82 -9.12 4.43 10.33
C GLU A 82 -8.71 3.16 9.60
N ALA A 83 -9.04 3.04 8.31
CA ALA A 83 -8.69 1.84 7.53
C ALA A 83 -7.17 1.67 7.41
N TRP A 84 -6.43 2.75 7.15
CA TRP A 84 -4.97 2.69 7.05
C TRP A 84 -4.30 2.45 8.41
N LEU A 85 -4.87 3.00 9.49
CA LEU A 85 -4.40 2.75 10.85
C LEU A 85 -4.65 1.30 11.28
N GLU A 86 -5.82 0.74 10.98
CA GLU A 86 -6.11 -0.69 11.22
C GLU A 86 -5.15 -1.58 10.44
N MET A 87 -4.85 -1.24 9.18
CA MET A 87 -3.88 -1.99 8.38
C MET A 87 -2.46 -1.94 8.98
N ILE A 88 -2.09 -0.90 9.72
CA ILE A 88 -0.78 -0.85 10.42
C ILE A 88 -0.74 -1.87 11.56
N GLU A 89 -1.84 -2.04 12.29
CA GLU A 89 -1.92 -2.91 13.47
C GLU A 89 -2.07 -4.40 13.12
N VAL A 90 -2.68 -4.70 11.97
CA VAL A 90 -2.94 -6.08 11.51
C VAL A 90 -1.78 -6.68 10.71
N ARG A 91 -0.84 -5.83 10.25
CA ARG A 91 0.27 -6.26 9.39
C ARG A 91 1.34 -7.09 10.10
#